data_AF-A0A7C4RSB0-F1
#
_entry.id   AF-A0A7C4RSB0-F1
#
_cell.length_a   1.000
_cell.length_b   1.000
_cell.length_c   1.000
_cell.angle_alpha   90.00
_cell.angle_beta   90.00
_cell.angle_gamma   90.00
#
_symmetry.space_group_name_H-M   'P 1'
#
loop_
_entity.id
_entity.type
_entity.pdbx_description
1 polymer ?
#
loop_
_entity_poly.entity_id
_entity_poly.type
_entity_poly.pdbx_seq_one_letter_code
_entity_poly.pdbx_strand_id
1 'polypeptide(L)'
;MYRCYFCGKNSQPCEKANFVVLIRRHKIYPFRPGVNRVKDLEENKWKFVPDEGGEGFETVKEVIACKECAKIPHKITMLPS
;
A
#
# COMPACT_ATOMS: atom_id res chain seq x y z
N MET A 1 -1.58 21.53 -6.37
CA MET A 1 -0.65 21.23 -7.48
C MET A 1 0.53 20.46 -6.93
N TYR A 2 1.11 19.56 -7.72
CA TYR A 2 2.30 18.79 -7.36
C TYR A 2 3.31 18.80 -8.52
N ARG A 3 4.57 18.47 -8.22
CA ARG A 3 5.59 18.25 -9.25
C ARG A 3 5.78 16.76 -9.44
N CYS A 4 5.66 16.27 -10.67
CA CYS A 4 5.92 14.87 -10.97
C CYS A 4 7.37 14.51 -10.62
N TYR A 5 7.58 13.45 -9.85
CA TYR A 5 8.92 13.00 -9.45
C TYR A 5 9.79 12.60 -10.64
N PHE A 6 9.20 11.97 -11.67
CA PHE A 6 9.94 11.42 -12.80
C PHE A 6 10.28 12.46 -13.87
N CYS A 7 9.30 13.25 -14.32
CA CYS A 7 9.51 14.21 -15.41
C CYS A 7 9.62 15.67 -14.94
N GLY A 8 9.41 15.93 -13.65
CA GLY A 8 9.52 17.28 -13.09
C GLY A 8 8.42 18.26 -13.52
N LYS A 9 7.43 17.84 -14.32
CA LYS A 9 6.31 18.70 -14.75
C LYS A 9 5.40 19.02 -13.56
N ASN A 10 4.96 20.28 -13.48
CA ASN A 10 3.93 20.70 -12.53
C ASN A 10 2.55 20.25 -13.02
N SER A 11 1.75 19.71 -12.10
CA SER A 11 0.37 19.31 -12.36
C SER A 11 -0.49 20.53 -12.69
N GLN A 12 -1.50 20.34 -13.53
CA GLN A 12 -2.53 21.35 -13.72
C GLN A 12 -3.41 21.48 -12.47
N PRO A 13 -4.15 22.59 -12.31
CA PRO A 13 -5.18 22.71 -11.29
C PRO A 13 -6.17 21.53 -11.39
N CYS A 14 -6.54 20.97 -10.23
CA CYS A 14 -7.44 19.81 -10.13
C CYS A 14 -6.97 18.52 -10.81
N GLU A 15 -5.75 18.45 -11.34
CA GLU A 15 -5.19 17.21 -11.88
C GLU A 15 -4.91 16.22 -10.74
N LYS A 16 -5.40 14.98 -10.88
CA LYS A 16 -5.20 13.92 -9.88
C LYS A 16 -3.72 13.53 -9.78
N ALA A 17 -3.25 13.34 -8.56
CA ALA A 17 -1.94 12.74 -8.28
C ALA A 17 -2.03 11.22 -8.38
N ASN A 18 -1.02 10.59 -8.98
CA ASN A 18 -0.85 9.14 -8.95
C ASN A 18 0.35 8.81 -8.08
N PHE A 19 0.24 7.75 -7.27
CA PHE A 19 1.34 7.27 -6.44
C PHE A 19 2.02 6.09 -7.13
N VAL A 20 3.34 6.15 -7.24
CA VAL A 20 4.16 5.08 -7.80
C VAL A 20 5.10 4.58 -6.70
N VAL A 21 5.05 3.27 -6.43
CA VAL A 21 5.93 2.64 -5.45
C VAL A 21 7.31 2.43 -6.05
N LEU A 22 8.35 2.95 -5.40
CA LEU A 22 9.74 2.78 -5.80
C LEU A 22 10.48 1.73 -4.96
N ILE A 23 10.11 1.60 -3.70
CA ILE A 23 10.80 0.72 -2.75
C ILE A 23 9.77 -0.06 -1.95
N ARG A 24 9.94 -1.38 -1.90
CA ARG A 24 9.18 -2.28 -1.03
C ARG A 24 10.11 -3.08 -0.14
N ARG A 25 9.59 -3.57 0.98
CA ARG A 25 10.28 -4.48 1.89
C ARG A 25 9.45 -5.74 2.07
N HIS A 26 10.09 -6.90 2.05
CA HIS A 26 9.43 -8.14 2.44
C HIS A 26 9.16 -8.12 3.94
N LYS A 27 7.94 -8.44 4.35
CA LYS A 27 7.53 -8.42 5.75
C LYS A 27 6.85 -9.72 6.11
N ILE A 28 7.30 -10.29 7.23
CA ILE A 28 6.63 -11.41 7.90
C ILE A 28 5.78 -10.83 9.03
N TYR A 29 4.49 -11.12 8.98
CA TYR A 29 3.52 -10.76 10.00
C TYR A 29 3.32 -11.97 10.93
N PRO A 30 3.56 -11.83 12.24
CA PRO A 30 3.34 -12.92 13.18
C PRO A 30 1.84 -13.19 13.36
N PHE A 31 1.53 -14.38 13.86
CA PHE A 31 0.21 -14.71 14.39
C PHE A 31 -0.20 -13.71 15.47
N ARG A 32 -1.44 -13.21 15.42
CA ARG A 32 -2.00 -12.30 16.43
C ARG A 32 -3.34 -12.81 16.96
N PRO A 33 -3.44 -13.16 18.25
CA PRO A 33 -4.71 -13.63 18.81
C PRO A 33 -5.71 -12.48 18.96
N GLY A 34 -6.96 -12.70 18.53
CA GLY A 34 -8.11 -11.87 18.87
C GLY A 34 -8.12 -10.44 18.29
N VAL A 35 -7.44 -10.17 17.17
CA VAL A 35 -7.36 -8.83 16.58
C VAL A 35 -8.50 -8.49 15.63
N ASN A 36 -9.14 -9.50 15.02
CA ASN A 36 -10.20 -9.31 14.04
C ASN A 36 -11.56 -9.39 14.72
N ARG A 37 -12.36 -8.32 14.65
CA ARG A 37 -13.74 -8.31 15.16
C ARG A 37 -14.70 -8.70 14.03
N VAL A 38 -15.29 -9.89 14.13
CA VAL A 38 -16.22 -10.44 13.14
C VAL A 38 -17.61 -10.59 13.72
N LYS A 39 -18.64 -10.42 12.86
CA LYS A 39 -20.03 -10.65 13.25
C LYS A 39 -20.38 -12.10 12.95
N ASP A 40 -20.70 -12.84 13.99
CA ASP A 40 -21.33 -14.14 13.87
C ASP A 40 -22.79 -13.93 13.43
N LEU A 41 -23.15 -14.44 12.25
CA LEU A 41 -24.48 -14.26 11.68
C LEU A 41 -25.51 -15.23 12.28
N GLU A 42 -25.08 -16.37 12.83
CA GLU A 42 -25.96 -17.35 13.45
C GLU A 42 -26.34 -16.92 14.88
N GLU A 43 -25.36 -16.48 15.66
CA GLU A 43 -25.59 -16.03 17.03
C GLU A 43 -25.94 -14.54 17.14
N ASN A 44 -25.83 -13.78 16.04
CA ASN A 44 -25.97 -12.32 15.98
C ASN A 44 -25.08 -11.59 17.01
N LYS A 45 -23.90 -12.14 17.30
CA LYS A 45 -22.92 -11.62 18.28
C LYS A 45 -21.61 -11.26 17.61
N TRP A 46 -20.88 -10.33 18.21
CA TRP A 46 -19.51 -10.02 17.79
C TRP A 46 -18.54 -10.97 18.47
N LYS A 47 -17.64 -11.59 17.70
CA LYS A 47 -16.56 -12.44 18.17
C LYS A 47 -15.22 -11.87 17.73
N PHE A 48 -14.18 -12.11 18.53
CA PHE A 48 -12.80 -11.79 18.16
C PHE A 48 -12.15 -13.07 17.64
N VAL A 49 -11.61 -13.01 16.42
CA VAL A 49 -10.91 -14.13 15.77
C VAL A 49 -9.43 -13.78 15.58
N PRO A 50 -8.53 -14.78 15.57
CA PRO A 50 -7.13 -14.54 15.33
C PRO A 50 -6.88 -14.01 13.91
N ASP A 51 -5.73 -13.37 13.76
CA ASP A 51 -5.07 -13.14 12.49
C ASP A 51 -3.92 -14.16 12.39
N GLU A 52 -3.96 -15.01 11.36
CA GLU A 52 -2.96 -16.07 11.18
C GLU A 52 -1.57 -15.51 10.87
N GLY A 53 -1.48 -14.23 10.52
CA GLY A 53 -0.26 -13.62 10.03
C GLY A 53 0.02 -14.07 8.60
N GLY A 54 1.29 -14.03 8.21
CA GLY A 54 1.72 -14.45 6.88
C GLY A 54 2.80 -13.57 6.29
N GLU A 55 3.04 -13.71 4.99
CA GLU A 55 4.05 -12.96 4.27
C GLU A 55 3.42 -11.90 3.37
N GLY A 56 4.04 -10.73 3.32
CA GLY A 56 3.60 -9.63 2.47
C GLY A 56 4.72 -8.66 2.14
N PHE A 57 4.33 -7.54 1.54
CA PHE A 57 5.24 -6.46 1.19
C PHE A 57 4.75 -5.14 1.75
N GLU A 58 5.64 -4.40 2.38
CA GLU A 58 5.38 -3.04 2.84
C GLU A 58 5.94 -2.03 1.83
N THR A 59 5.14 -1.01 1.53
CA THR A 59 5.62 0.14 0.75
C THR A 59 6.56 0.97 1.63
N VAL A 60 7.84 1.01 1.28
CA VAL A 60 8.85 1.80 1.99
C VAL A 60 8.95 3.21 1.42
N LYS A 61 8.85 3.33 0.10
CA LYS A 61 8.91 4.61 -0.59
C LYS A 61 7.96 4.63 -1.77
N GLU A 62 7.09 5.63 -1.76
CA GLU A 62 6.25 6.01 -2.88
C GLU A 62 6.53 7.46 -3.29
N VAL A 63 6.25 7.76 -4.55
CA VAL A 63 6.43 9.10 -5.12
C VAL A 63 5.20 9.51 -5.91
N ILE A 64 4.96 10.81 -6.00
CA ILE A 64 3.87 11.36 -6.80
C ILE A 64 4.32 11.49 -8.26
N ALA A 65 3.48 11.02 -9.17
CA ALA A 65 3.70 11.07 -10.61
C ALA A 65 2.47 11.61 -11.36
N CYS A 66 2.73 12.25 -12.50
CA CYS A 66 1.67 12.58 -13.46
C CYS A 66 1.10 11.31 -14.09
N LYS A 67 -0.09 11.44 -14.70
CA LYS A 67 -0.80 10.31 -15.32
C LYS A 67 0.05 9.53 -16.32
N GLU A 68 0.86 10.22 -17.13
CA GLU A 68 1.67 9.55 -18.16
C GLU A 68 2.86 8.80 -17.56
N CYS A 69 3.58 9.41 -16.61
CA CYS A 69 4.68 8.72 -15.93
C CYS A 69 4.19 7.53 -15.09
N ALA A 70 2.97 7.59 -14.55
CA ALA A 70 2.42 6.51 -13.75
C ALA A 70 2.01 5.27 -14.58
N LYS A 71 1.78 5.41 -15.89
CA LYS A 71 1.48 4.26 -16.78
C LYS A 71 2.72 3.42 -17.11
N ILE A 72 3.91 4.00 -16.96
CA ILE A 72 5.16 3.34 -17.31
C ILE A 72 5.54 2.41 -16.15
N PRO A 73 5.92 1.14 -16.42
CA PRO A 73 6.46 0.26 -15.39
C PRO A 73 7.77 0.83 -14.84
N HIS A 74 7.81 1.10 -13.54
CA HIS A 74 9.03 1.52 -12.84
C HIS A 74 9.66 0.35 -12.11
N LYS A 75 10.99 0.31 -12.10
CA LYS A 75 11.72 -0.71 -11.34
C LYS A 75 11.48 -0.49 -9.84
N ILE A 76 10.92 -1.49 -9.17
CA ILE A 76 10.75 -1.51 -7.72
C ILE A 76 12.02 -2.09 -7.09
N THR A 77 12.59 -1.37 -6.13
CA THR A 77 13.71 -1.86 -5.33
C THR A 77 13.17 -2.66 -4.15
N MET A 78 13.67 -3.88 -3.97
CA MET A 78 13.34 -4.75 -2.85
C MET A 78 14.37 -4.58 -1.75
N LEU A 79 13.93 -4.18 -0.56
CA LEU A 79 14.75 -4.15 0.65
C LEU A 79 14.58 -5.47 1.43
N PRO A 80 15.65 -5.93 2.09
CA PRO A 80 15.57 -7.06 3.02
C PRO A 80 14.67 -6.71 4.22
N SER A 81 14.10 -7.75 4.80
CA SER A 81 13.15 -7.74 5.93
C SER A 81 13.72 -7.12 7.20
#